data_AF-A0A2D8KU68-F1
#
_entry.id   AF-A0A2D8KU68-F1
#
_cell.length_a   1.000
_cell.length_b   1.000
_cell.length_c   1.000
_cell.angle_alpha   90.00
_cell.angle_beta   90.00
_cell.angle_gamma   90.00
#
_symmetry.space_group_name_H-M   'P 1'
#
loop_
_entity.id
_entity.type
_entity.pdbx_description
1 polymer ?
#
loop_
_entity_poly.entity_id
_entity_poly.type
_entity_poly.pdbx_seq_one_letter_code
_entity_poly.pdbx_strand_id
1 'polypeptide(L)'
;MFKQRYLIKFLCILIWGCEHRPESWEGEILEQPRTKLLVSDLLKGDAQELLDMSFFAQPSWASPVKESFSGTISLSEAVLNFPKAKEYYPGENLFPSFPIGFTSYQNKLIPLQQQKISTKPNGSSYWDVVVGTGKIWHEEGDGAWDRASFPLTLTDRWVGQARNCVATFVYQKDSISPVCVQCSQETADIDDQQLGNISGMIPATFLPQKNEDSVIIIENFQKRQASKIPILPLKKLDQSGRIASYFETFRSTNAPTSLGAIYHDGRIYLHPPKTRHGNYPYPEEMRHGLYSVTKSMAGALALLYFAERYGEAIFDELITDYVPALATKEEWKGVTFSHTLNMVTGTNGGEDAARLFETLIAPKTAEAAIAKIAELGDAPPLPGEKFHYASTNLFVLSYALQQYVSEKENSEESYWKLVEENVLKPMQAENFSVLHTIEEPGKTAIPILAYGALPNLDEAAKIALLFANEGRYKDQQLLNKAKVQQIFSKNEWPGHDTSGDYRGYHYRHSFWSKKITFQKCAFDVTYMLGFGENYIVFLPNDVILFRFLDEHDLDIDELIQETAAVTNICK
;
A
#
# COMPACT_ATOMS: atom_id res chain seq x y z
N MET A 1 -37.14 68.47 23.38
CA MET A 1 -37.97 67.81 24.42
C MET A 1 -38.42 66.45 23.88
N PHE A 2 -37.99 65.35 24.52
CA PHE A 2 -38.54 63.96 24.53
C PHE A 2 -38.96 63.27 23.20
N LYS A 3 -38.22 62.26 22.72
CA LYS A 3 -38.28 60.79 23.02
C LYS A 3 -39.36 60.01 22.24
N GLN A 4 -38.93 59.09 21.34
CA GLN A 4 -39.30 57.66 21.21
C GLN A 4 -38.91 57.15 19.80
N ARG A 5 -37.87 56.30 19.69
CA ARG A 5 -37.86 54.82 19.64
C ARG A 5 -38.33 54.22 18.30
N TYR A 6 -37.47 53.43 17.67
CA TYR A 6 -37.67 52.09 17.04
C TYR A 6 -36.41 51.81 16.17
N LEU A 7 -35.37 51.17 16.70
CA LEU A 7 -35.10 49.72 16.57
C LEU A 7 -35.14 49.21 15.12
N ILE A 8 -34.04 49.39 14.36
CA ILE A 8 -33.77 48.61 13.15
C ILE A 8 -32.69 47.59 13.50
N LYS A 9 -33.09 46.32 13.50
CA LYS A 9 -32.23 45.15 13.63
C LYS A 9 -31.37 45.03 12.36
N PHE A 10 -30.05 44.99 12.54
CA PHE A 10 -29.15 44.44 11.53
C PHE A 10 -29.40 42.94 11.45
N LEU A 11 -30.00 42.50 10.34
CA LEU A 11 -30.10 41.09 9.97
C LEU A 11 -28.85 40.76 9.15
N CYS A 12 -27.84 40.16 9.79
CA CYS A 12 -26.75 39.52 9.06
C CYS A 12 -27.32 38.28 8.36
N ILE A 13 -27.53 38.39 7.04
CA ILE A 13 -27.82 37.24 6.20
C ILE A 13 -26.49 36.49 6.00
N LEU A 14 -26.27 35.47 6.82
CA LEU A 14 -25.32 34.41 6.54
C LEU A 14 -25.89 33.58 5.39
N ILE A 15 -25.53 33.93 4.16
CA ILE A 15 -25.70 33.03 3.02
C ILE A 15 -24.64 31.95 3.20
N TRP A 16 -25.02 30.86 3.88
CA TRP A 16 -24.37 29.57 3.66
C TRP A 16 -24.59 29.22 2.19
N GLY A 17 -23.61 29.53 1.35
CA GLY A 17 -23.48 28.84 0.09
C GLY A 17 -23.26 27.38 0.43
N CYS A 18 -24.26 26.53 0.16
CA CYS A 18 -23.99 25.12 -0.07
C CYS A 18 -23.02 25.08 -1.27
N GLU A 19 -21.71 25.12 -1.01
CA GLU A 19 -20.75 24.57 -1.95
C GLU A 19 -21.22 23.15 -2.22
N HIS A 20 -21.72 22.91 -3.42
CA HIS A 20 -21.85 21.55 -3.94
C HIS A 20 -20.45 20.96 -3.89
N ARG A 21 -20.15 20.26 -2.79
CA ARG A 21 -18.96 19.44 -2.70
C ARG A 21 -19.08 18.46 -3.86
N PRO A 22 -18.15 18.47 -4.82
CA PRO A 22 -18.19 17.50 -5.90
C PRO A 22 -18.25 16.10 -5.28
N GLU A 23 -19.18 15.28 -5.76
CA GLU A 23 -19.41 13.94 -5.22
C GLU A 23 -18.11 13.13 -5.28
N SER A 24 -17.68 12.64 -4.12
CA SER A 24 -16.60 11.68 -4.00
C SER A 24 -17.04 10.37 -4.65
N TRP A 25 -16.11 9.70 -5.34
CA TRP A 25 -16.39 8.41 -5.95
C TRP A 25 -16.21 7.28 -4.92
N GLU A 26 -17.30 6.60 -4.54
CA GLU A 26 -17.32 5.55 -3.49
C GLU A 26 -17.18 4.11 -4.01
N GLY A 27 -16.71 3.94 -5.25
CA GLY A 27 -16.57 2.64 -5.91
C GLY A 27 -17.72 2.28 -6.86
N GLU A 28 -17.70 1.02 -7.32
CA GLU A 28 -18.69 0.43 -8.22
C GLU A 28 -20.06 0.24 -7.53
N ILE A 29 -21.14 0.26 -8.33
CA ILE A 29 -22.53 0.06 -7.87
C ILE A 29 -23.19 -0.97 -8.78
N LEU A 30 -23.95 -1.90 -8.20
CA LEU A 30 -24.78 -2.79 -9.01
C LEU A 30 -25.97 -2.01 -9.60
N GLU A 31 -26.01 -1.90 -10.94
CA GLU A 31 -27.05 -1.13 -11.65
C GLU A 31 -28.25 -1.96 -12.12
N GLN A 32 -28.11 -3.28 -12.16
CA GLN A 32 -29.18 -4.20 -12.59
C GLN A 32 -29.57 -5.19 -11.48
N PRO A 33 -30.83 -5.63 -11.42
CA PRO A 33 -31.28 -6.62 -10.44
C PRO A 33 -30.34 -7.82 -10.39
N ARG A 34 -30.02 -8.26 -9.17
CA ARG A 34 -29.07 -9.34 -8.93
C ARG A 34 -29.58 -10.65 -9.53
N THR A 35 -28.84 -11.19 -10.50
CA THR A 35 -29.12 -12.49 -11.15
C THR A 35 -28.11 -13.59 -10.78
N LYS A 36 -27.05 -13.24 -10.05
CA LYS A 36 -25.96 -14.13 -9.62
C LYS A 36 -25.62 -13.81 -8.16
N LEU A 37 -25.02 -14.76 -7.44
CA LEU A 37 -24.79 -14.66 -5.99
C LEU A 37 -26.12 -14.43 -5.24
N LEU A 38 -27.18 -15.11 -5.68
CA LEU A 38 -28.46 -15.12 -4.98
C LEU A 38 -28.30 -15.77 -3.61
N VAL A 39 -29.21 -15.49 -2.69
CA VAL A 39 -29.24 -16.15 -1.37
C VAL A 39 -29.17 -17.68 -1.53
N SER A 40 -29.91 -18.26 -2.47
CA SER A 40 -29.89 -19.70 -2.74
C SER A 40 -28.53 -20.22 -3.19
N ASP A 41 -27.79 -19.43 -3.96
CA ASP A 41 -26.48 -19.82 -4.50
C ASP A 41 -25.45 -19.82 -3.37
N LEU A 42 -25.46 -18.75 -2.56
CA LEU A 42 -24.57 -18.59 -1.42
C LEU A 42 -24.84 -19.65 -0.33
N LEU A 43 -26.11 -19.94 -0.01
CA LEU A 43 -26.47 -20.95 0.99
C LEU A 43 -26.11 -22.38 0.57
N LYS A 44 -26.18 -22.69 -0.74
CA LYS A 44 -25.73 -23.99 -1.25
C LYS A 44 -24.21 -24.14 -1.15
N GLY A 45 -23.47 -23.03 -1.28
CA GLY A 45 -22.00 -23.05 -1.29
C GLY A 45 -21.40 -23.58 -2.58
N ASP A 46 -22.16 -23.55 -3.69
CA ASP A 46 -21.71 -24.02 -4.99
C ASP A 46 -20.62 -23.09 -5.55
N ALA A 47 -19.61 -23.66 -6.21
CA ALA A 47 -18.57 -22.89 -6.88
C ALA A 47 -19.18 -21.91 -7.90
N GLN A 48 -18.69 -20.67 -7.87
CA GLN A 48 -19.14 -19.60 -8.75
C GLN A 48 -18.14 -19.41 -9.90
N GLU A 49 -18.66 -19.10 -11.09
CA GLU A 49 -17.85 -18.56 -12.18
C GLU A 49 -17.27 -17.20 -11.80
N LEU A 50 -16.28 -16.72 -12.56
CA LEU A 50 -15.81 -15.34 -12.39
C LEU A 50 -16.88 -14.39 -12.91
N LEU A 51 -17.33 -13.49 -12.04
CA LEU A 51 -18.43 -12.56 -12.29
C LEU A 51 -17.92 -11.13 -12.45
N ASP A 52 -18.71 -10.28 -13.08
CA ASP A 52 -18.47 -8.85 -12.99
C ASP A 52 -18.48 -8.39 -11.52
N MET A 53 -17.51 -7.57 -11.15
CA MET A 53 -17.27 -7.13 -9.78
C MET A 53 -18.43 -6.30 -9.23
N SER A 54 -19.30 -5.74 -10.08
CA SER A 54 -20.55 -5.11 -9.65
C SER A 54 -21.47 -6.08 -8.88
N PHE A 55 -21.40 -7.40 -9.11
CA PHE A 55 -22.13 -8.37 -8.31
C PHE A 55 -21.65 -8.43 -6.85
N PHE A 56 -20.47 -7.90 -6.53
CA PHE A 56 -20.02 -7.80 -5.14
C PHE A 56 -20.34 -6.42 -4.53
N ALA A 57 -20.83 -5.47 -5.33
CA ALA A 57 -21.17 -4.13 -4.88
C ALA A 57 -22.58 -4.04 -4.28
N GLN A 58 -22.76 -3.04 -3.42
CA GLN A 58 -24.08 -2.60 -2.95
C GLN A 58 -24.85 -1.98 -4.14
N PRO A 59 -26.10 -2.39 -4.41
CA PRO A 59 -26.91 -1.79 -5.46
C PRO A 59 -27.44 -0.41 -5.07
N SER A 60 -27.82 0.39 -6.08
CA SER A 60 -28.40 1.73 -5.86
C SER A 60 -29.78 1.70 -5.18
N TRP A 61 -30.52 0.60 -5.30
CA TRP A 61 -31.83 0.39 -4.64
C TRP A 61 -31.73 -0.36 -3.30
N ALA A 62 -30.52 -0.53 -2.75
CA ALA A 62 -30.33 -1.17 -1.45
C ALA A 62 -31.12 -0.44 -0.35
N SER A 63 -31.80 -1.20 0.51
CA SER A 63 -32.40 -0.68 1.74
C SER A 63 -31.46 -0.87 2.94
N PRO A 64 -31.69 -0.16 4.05
CA PRO A 64 -30.99 -0.44 5.31
C PRO A 64 -31.15 -1.91 5.72
N VAL A 65 -30.11 -2.46 6.36
CA VAL A 65 -30.11 -3.82 6.91
C VAL A 65 -31.21 -3.98 7.96
N LYS A 66 -31.74 -5.20 8.06
CA LYS A 66 -32.68 -5.58 9.12
C LYS A 66 -31.95 -5.84 10.44
N GLU A 67 -30.76 -6.42 10.34
CA GLU A 67 -29.90 -6.76 11.47
C GLU A 67 -28.53 -6.08 11.32
N SER A 68 -28.08 -5.39 12.36
CA SER A 68 -26.70 -4.92 12.45
C SER A 68 -25.73 -6.11 12.52
N PHE A 69 -24.57 -6.01 11.88
CA PHE A 69 -23.56 -7.07 11.94
C PHE A 69 -22.58 -6.83 13.09
N SER A 70 -22.49 -7.76 14.04
CA SER A 70 -21.43 -7.76 15.06
C SER A 70 -21.11 -9.17 15.48
N GLY A 71 -19.85 -9.56 15.28
CA GLY A 71 -19.38 -10.87 15.70
C GLY A 71 -18.10 -11.27 14.99
N THR A 72 -17.69 -12.53 15.17
CA THR A 72 -16.51 -13.10 14.54
C THR A 72 -16.92 -14.13 13.50
N ILE A 73 -16.36 -14.00 12.31
CA ILE A 73 -16.44 -15.00 11.25
C ILE A 73 -15.16 -15.84 11.32
N SER A 74 -15.30 -17.16 11.41
CA SER A 74 -14.17 -18.09 11.26
C SER A 74 -14.21 -18.69 9.87
N LEU A 75 -13.25 -18.30 9.03
CA LEU A 75 -13.08 -18.81 7.67
C LEU A 75 -12.21 -20.06 7.71
N SER A 76 -12.66 -21.13 7.06
CA SER A 76 -11.91 -22.38 6.98
C SER A 76 -10.94 -22.39 5.81
N GLU A 77 -9.88 -23.19 5.90
CA GLU A 77 -9.04 -23.48 4.73
C GLU A 77 -9.88 -24.14 3.64
N ALA A 78 -9.75 -23.68 2.40
CA ALA A 78 -10.55 -24.15 1.27
C ALA A 78 -9.75 -24.14 -0.02
N VAL A 79 -10.09 -25.02 -0.96
CA VAL A 79 -9.45 -25.04 -2.27
C VAL A 79 -9.92 -23.84 -3.09
N LEU A 80 -8.96 -23.11 -3.63
CA LEU A 80 -9.18 -22.01 -4.57
C LEU A 80 -9.20 -22.55 -6.00
N ASN A 81 -10.13 -22.04 -6.81
CA ASN A 81 -10.00 -22.09 -8.25
C ASN A 81 -9.03 -21.00 -8.68
N PHE A 82 -7.79 -21.38 -8.96
CA PHE A 82 -6.73 -20.45 -9.38
C PHE A 82 -6.01 -20.97 -10.63
N PRO A 83 -6.57 -20.77 -11.83
CA PRO A 83 -5.97 -21.30 -13.05
C PRO A 83 -4.53 -20.83 -13.25
N LYS A 84 -3.59 -21.78 -13.37
CA LYS A 84 -2.16 -21.51 -13.53
C LYS A 84 -1.57 -22.43 -14.61
N ALA A 85 -0.65 -21.88 -15.40
CA ALA A 85 0.06 -22.64 -16.45
C ALA A 85 1.16 -23.55 -15.89
N LYS A 86 1.69 -23.21 -14.71
CA LYS A 86 2.72 -23.99 -13.99
C LYS A 86 2.16 -24.56 -12.69
N GLU A 87 2.94 -25.46 -12.06
CA GLU A 87 2.60 -26.00 -10.75
C GLU A 87 2.50 -24.90 -9.69
N TYR A 88 1.60 -25.11 -8.73
CA TYR A 88 1.45 -24.23 -7.58
C TYR A 88 2.66 -24.30 -6.67
N TYR A 89 3.03 -23.17 -6.08
CA TYR A 89 3.81 -23.21 -4.86
C TYR A 89 3.01 -23.95 -3.76
N PRO A 90 3.68 -24.62 -2.81
CA PRO A 90 2.99 -25.32 -1.73
C PRO A 90 1.95 -24.43 -1.02
N GLY A 91 0.69 -24.84 -1.07
CA GLY A 91 -0.43 -24.14 -0.43
C GLY A 91 -0.98 -22.92 -1.19
N GLU A 92 -0.47 -22.60 -2.38
CA GLU A 92 -0.92 -21.44 -3.19
C GLU A 92 -2.36 -21.58 -3.68
N ASN A 93 -2.81 -22.81 -3.90
CA ASN A 93 -4.17 -23.15 -4.29
C ASN A 93 -5.13 -23.29 -3.10
N LEU A 94 -4.73 -22.85 -1.90
CA LEU A 94 -5.54 -22.92 -0.69
C LEU A 94 -5.81 -21.53 -0.13
N PHE A 95 -7.07 -21.21 0.11
CA PHE A 95 -7.47 -20.05 0.90
C PHE A 95 -7.08 -20.28 2.36
N PRO A 96 -6.54 -19.28 3.08
CA PRO A 96 -6.09 -19.48 4.45
C PRO A 96 -7.24 -19.59 5.46
N SER A 97 -7.05 -20.41 6.50
CA SER A 97 -7.92 -20.43 7.68
C SER A 97 -7.59 -19.27 8.62
N PHE A 98 -8.59 -18.47 8.99
CA PHE A 98 -8.41 -17.42 10.01
C PHE A 98 -9.76 -16.91 10.56
N PRO A 99 -9.80 -16.49 11.84
CA PRO A 99 -10.91 -15.73 12.38
C PRO A 99 -10.77 -14.23 12.06
N ILE A 100 -11.89 -13.55 11.84
CA ILE A 100 -11.95 -12.11 11.72
C ILE A 100 -13.22 -11.56 12.38
N GLY A 101 -13.03 -10.64 13.33
CA GLY A 101 -14.12 -9.91 13.95
C GLY A 101 -14.58 -8.74 13.08
N PHE A 102 -15.87 -8.47 13.10
CA PHE A 102 -16.46 -7.27 12.50
C PHE A 102 -17.44 -6.58 13.44
N THR A 103 -17.61 -5.28 13.23
CA THR A 103 -18.72 -4.49 13.75
C THR A 103 -19.28 -3.61 12.63
N SER A 104 -20.59 -3.37 12.65
CA SER A 104 -21.24 -2.49 11.67
C SER A 104 -21.50 -1.10 12.24
N TYR A 105 -21.25 -0.09 11.43
CA TYR A 105 -21.65 1.28 11.72
C TYR A 105 -22.24 1.90 10.44
N GLN A 106 -23.48 2.37 10.53
CA GLN A 106 -24.28 2.75 9.37
C GLN A 106 -24.37 1.59 8.36
N ASN A 107 -23.97 1.78 7.10
CA ASN A 107 -23.91 0.73 6.08
C ASN A 107 -22.50 0.13 5.92
N LYS A 108 -21.55 0.41 6.82
CA LYS A 108 -20.16 -0.07 6.72
C LYS A 108 -19.96 -1.33 7.56
N LEU A 109 -19.20 -2.28 7.02
CA LEU A 109 -18.73 -3.47 7.71
C LEU A 109 -17.27 -3.26 8.11
N ILE A 110 -17.01 -2.96 9.38
CA ILE A 110 -15.68 -2.55 9.85
C ILE A 110 -15.00 -3.76 10.51
N PRO A 111 -13.89 -4.27 9.94
CA PRO A 111 -13.11 -5.32 10.58
C PRO A 111 -12.43 -4.78 11.85
N LEU A 112 -12.34 -5.63 12.88
CA LEU A 112 -11.67 -5.27 14.14
C LEU A 112 -10.13 -5.20 13.99
N GLN A 113 -9.58 -5.81 12.94
CA GLN A 113 -8.17 -5.76 12.58
C GLN A 113 -8.05 -5.41 11.08
N GLN A 114 -7.30 -4.36 10.77
CA GLN A 114 -7.05 -3.90 9.39
C GLN A 114 -5.59 -3.99 8.96
N GLN A 115 -4.70 -4.30 9.89
CA GLN A 115 -3.33 -4.69 9.58
C GLN A 115 -3.30 -6.13 9.03
N LYS A 116 -2.19 -6.49 8.40
CA LYS A 116 -1.97 -7.85 7.87
C LYS A 116 -2.14 -8.90 8.98
N ILE A 117 -2.91 -9.94 8.67
CA ILE A 117 -3.15 -11.09 9.52
C ILE A 117 -2.24 -12.22 9.05
N SER A 118 -1.31 -12.64 9.92
CA SER A 118 -0.51 -13.84 9.67
C SER A 118 -1.37 -15.09 9.88
N THR A 119 -1.52 -15.90 8.84
CA THR A 119 -2.33 -17.13 8.85
C THR A 119 -1.47 -18.39 8.89
N LYS A 120 -0.13 -18.25 8.83
CA LYS A 120 0.84 -19.35 8.89
C LYS A 120 0.59 -20.31 10.06
N PRO A 121 0.21 -19.86 11.28
CA PRO A 121 -0.07 -20.78 12.38
C PRO A 121 -1.33 -21.64 12.21
N ASN A 122 -2.21 -21.30 11.26
CA ASN A 122 -3.57 -21.82 11.17
C ASN A 122 -3.76 -22.85 10.04
N GLY A 123 -2.75 -23.11 9.21
CA GLY A 123 -2.91 -23.99 8.05
C GLY A 123 -1.69 -24.07 7.16
N SER A 124 -1.89 -24.64 5.97
CA SER A 124 -0.86 -24.86 4.97
C SER A 124 -0.90 -23.83 3.83
N SER A 125 -1.91 -22.96 3.81
CA SER A 125 -2.05 -21.90 2.82
C SER A 125 -0.81 -21.01 2.70
N TYR A 126 -0.47 -20.71 1.45
CA TYR A 126 0.60 -19.80 1.07
C TYR A 126 0.33 -18.35 1.46
N TRP A 127 -0.93 -17.97 1.62
CA TRP A 127 -1.38 -16.58 1.72
C TRP A 127 -1.58 -16.13 3.17
N ASP A 128 -1.04 -14.96 3.51
CA ASP A 128 -1.57 -14.09 4.56
C ASP A 128 -2.67 -13.19 3.98
N VAL A 129 -3.38 -12.45 4.84
CA VAL A 129 -4.52 -11.63 4.42
C VAL A 129 -4.49 -10.22 4.99
N VAL A 130 -5.03 -9.26 4.23
CA VAL A 130 -5.44 -7.94 4.73
C VAL A 130 -6.93 -7.79 4.47
N VAL A 131 -7.70 -7.43 5.49
CA VAL A 131 -9.15 -7.25 5.40
C VAL A 131 -9.47 -5.76 5.50
N GLY A 132 -10.16 -5.23 4.49
CA GLY A 132 -10.58 -3.82 4.47
C GLY A 132 -12.03 -3.61 4.88
N THR A 133 -12.43 -2.35 4.96
CA THR A 133 -13.78 -1.96 5.34
C THR A 133 -14.79 -2.26 4.22
N GLY A 134 -15.78 -3.08 4.52
CA GLY A 134 -16.84 -3.48 3.60
C GLY A 134 -18.12 -2.65 3.70
N LYS A 135 -19.18 -3.17 3.09
CA LYS A 135 -20.55 -2.64 3.14
C LYS A 135 -21.52 -3.74 3.60
N ILE A 136 -22.60 -3.33 4.27
CA ILE A 136 -23.77 -4.17 4.55
C ILE A 136 -25.03 -3.49 4.04
N TRP A 137 -25.98 -4.29 3.54
CA TRP A 137 -27.25 -3.79 3.02
C TRP A 137 -28.31 -4.89 2.94
N HIS A 138 -29.55 -4.49 2.65
CA HIS A 138 -30.64 -5.40 2.34
C HIS A 138 -31.11 -5.21 0.90
N GLU A 139 -31.46 -6.31 0.23
CA GLU A 139 -32.14 -6.33 -1.06
C GLU A 139 -33.51 -7.00 -0.90
N GLU A 140 -34.57 -6.43 -1.48
CA GLU A 140 -35.94 -6.96 -1.34
C GLU A 140 -36.05 -8.44 -1.73
N GLY A 141 -35.28 -8.86 -2.74
CA GLY A 141 -35.21 -10.26 -3.20
C GLY A 141 -34.52 -11.23 -2.23
N ASP A 142 -33.79 -10.74 -1.22
CA ASP A 142 -33.05 -11.58 -0.26
C ASP A 142 -33.94 -12.10 0.89
N GLY A 143 -35.20 -11.68 0.96
CA GLY A 143 -36.17 -12.18 1.94
C GLY A 143 -35.75 -11.83 3.38
N ALA A 144 -35.49 -12.82 4.22
CA ALA A 144 -35.05 -12.59 5.61
C ALA A 144 -33.55 -12.28 5.75
N TRP A 145 -32.77 -12.45 4.67
CA TRP A 145 -31.33 -12.30 4.71
C TRP A 145 -30.91 -10.86 4.43
N ASP A 146 -29.92 -10.38 5.18
CA ASP A 146 -29.12 -9.21 4.82
C ASP A 146 -27.85 -9.66 4.10
N ARG A 147 -27.19 -8.73 3.42
CA ARG A 147 -25.99 -8.97 2.62
C ARG A 147 -24.82 -8.18 3.15
N ALA A 148 -23.66 -8.81 3.07
CA ALA A 148 -22.39 -8.19 3.39
C ALA A 148 -21.40 -8.44 2.26
N SER A 149 -20.56 -7.45 1.99
CA SER A 149 -19.38 -7.63 1.15
C SER A 149 -18.22 -6.80 1.67
N PHE A 150 -17.01 -7.32 1.54
CA PHE A 150 -15.80 -6.65 2.01
C PHE A 150 -14.59 -6.96 1.12
N PRO A 151 -13.67 -6.01 0.96
CA PRO A 151 -12.42 -6.23 0.26
C PRO A 151 -11.46 -7.07 1.12
N LEU A 152 -10.74 -7.98 0.46
CA LEU A 152 -9.71 -8.81 1.06
C LEU A 152 -8.54 -8.92 0.09
N THR A 153 -7.32 -8.69 0.57
CA THR A 153 -6.10 -8.91 -0.22
C THR A 153 -5.41 -10.17 0.27
N LEU A 154 -5.17 -11.13 -0.64
CA LEU A 154 -4.24 -12.23 -0.38
C LEU A 154 -2.81 -11.72 -0.65
N THR A 155 -1.90 -11.94 0.29
CA THR A 155 -0.49 -11.55 0.17
C THR A 155 0.41 -12.70 0.55
N ASP A 156 1.50 -12.91 -0.17
CA ASP A 156 2.47 -13.93 0.18
C ASP A 156 3.43 -13.45 1.29
N ARG A 157 4.30 -14.36 1.73
CA ARG A 157 5.23 -14.16 2.86
C ARG A 157 6.69 -13.99 2.42
N TRP A 158 6.93 -13.82 1.13
CA TRP A 158 8.24 -13.87 0.50
C TRP A 158 8.59 -12.55 -0.17
N VAL A 159 7.68 -11.96 -0.94
CA VAL A 159 7.93 -10.72 -1.71
C VAL A 159 6.83 -9.67 -1.56
N GLY A 160 5.64 -10.06 -1.07
CA GLY A 160 4.53 -9.13 -0.82
C GLY A 160 3.69 -8.82 -2.06
N GLN A 161 3.40 -9.85 -2.86
CA GLN A 161 2.36 -9.88 -3.88
C GLN A 161 1.03 -9.41 -3.27
N ALA A 162 0.24 -8.70 -4.06
CA ALA A 162 -1.15 -8.43 -3.72
C ALA A 162 -2.06 -9.09 -4.73
N ARG A 163 -2.97 -9.97 -4.29
CA ARG A 163 -4.14 -10.38 -5.07
C ARG A 163 -5.36 -9.72 -4.44
N ASN A 164 -5.94 -8.72 -5.11
CA ASN A 164 -7.08 -7.99 -4.57
C ASN A 164 -8.37 -8.70 -4.90
N CYS A 165 -9.03 -9.12 -3.84
CA CYS A 165 -10.26 -9.89 -3.85
C CYS A 165 -11.40 -9.09 -3.23
N VAL A 166 -12.61 -9.56 -3.49
CA VAL A 166 -13.80 -9.16 -2.79
C VAL A 166 -14.54 -10.40 -2.32
N ALA A 167 -14.94 -10.37 -1.05
CA ALA A 167 -15.72 -11.39 -0.40
C ALA A 167 -17.18 -10.94 -0.28
N THR A 168 -18.14 -11.86 -0.42
CA THR A 168 -19.55 -11.58 -0.11
C THR A 168 -20.23 -12.80 0.52
N PHE A 169 -21.19 -12.51 1.40
CA PHE A 169 -22.02 -13.50 2.06
C PHE A 169 -23.37 -12.88 2.43
N VAL A 170 -24.34 -13.74 2.73
CA VAL A 170 -25.61 -13.33 3.32
C VAL A 170 -25.67 -13.75 4.77
N TYR A 171 -26.34 -12.96 5.60
CA TYR A 171 -26.44 -13.20 7.03
C TYR A 171 -27.83 -12.94 7.61
N GLN A 172 -28.09 -13.55 8.75
CA GLN A 172 -29.15 -13.20 9.69
C GLN A 172 -28.50 -12.95 11.06
N LYS A 173 -29.31 -12.80 12.11
CA LYS A 173 -28.84 -12.53 13.47
C LYS A 173 -27.80 -13.52 13.99
N ASP A 174 -27.93 -14.80 13.67
CA ASP A 174 -27.12 -15.89 14.24
C ASP A 174 -26.52 -16.85 13.19
N SER A 175 -26.68 -16.55 11.91
CA SER A 175 -26.27 -17.42 10.82
C SER A 175 -25.71 -16.63 9.64
N ILE A 176 -24.78 -17.26 8.93
CA ILE A 176 -24.19 -16.75 7.69
C ILE A 176 -24.17 -17.87 6.65
N SER A 177 -24.18 -17.51 5.37
CA SER A 177 -23.77 -18.42 4.30
C SER A 177 -22.25 -18.66 4.32
N PRO A 178 -21.76 -19.68 3.60
CA PRO A 178 -20.40 -19.66 3.07
C PRO A 178 -20.05 -18.32 2.41
N VAL A 179 -18.77 -17.98 2.38
CA VAL A 179 -18.27 -16.72 1.83
C VAL A 179 -17.77 -16.96 0.41
N CYS A 180 -18.37 -16.27 -0.56
CA CYS A 180 -17.87 -16.24 -1.93
C CYS A 180 -16.73 -15.24 -2.03
N VAL A 181 -15.58 -15.66 -2.55
CA VAL A 181 -14.40 -14.80 -2.76
C VAL A 181 -14.04 -14.81 -4.24
N GLN A 182 -13.76 -13.63 -4.79
CA GLN A 182 -13.21 -13.47 -6.13
C GLN A 182 -12.07 -12.44 -6.14
N CYS A 183 -10.92 -12.80 -6.72
CA CYS A 183 -9.83 -11.90 -7.02
C CYS A 183 -9.79 -11.63 -8.53
N SER A 184 -9.53 -10.40 -8.92
CA SER A 184 -9.60 -9.97 -10.33
C SER A 184 -8.52 -8.96 -10.72
N GLN A 185 -7.61 -8.66 -9.80
CA GLN A 185 -6.48 -7.78 -10.01
C GLN A 185 -5.32 -8.20 -9.10
N GLU A 186 -4.11 -7.89 -9.54
CA GLU A 186 -2.86 -8.17 -8.88
C GLU A 186 -1.85 -7.05 -9.09
N THR A 187 -0.94 -6.93 -8.14
CA THR A 187 0.29 -6.15 -8.29
C THR A 187 1.42 -6.92 -7.66
N ALA A 188 2.62 -6.69 -8.19
CA ALA A 188 3.85 -7.29 -7.74
C ALA A 188 3.90 -8.80 -7.94
N ASP A 189 3.42 -9.30 -9.08
CA ASP A 189 3.42 -10.74 -9.35
C ASP A 189 4.82 -11.33 -9.52
N ILE A 190 5.18 -12.35 -8.72
CA ILE A 190 6.45 -13.05 -8.79
C ILE A 190 6.55 -13.97 -10.02
N ASP A 191 5.41 -14.34 -10.59
CA ASP A 191 5.30 -15.38 -11.61
C ASP A 191 5.13 -14.84 -13.02
N ASP A 192 5.42 -13.54 -13.23
CA ASP A 192 5.46 -12.80 -14.49
C ASP A 192 4.55 -13.42 -15.57
N GLN A 193 3.34 -12.86 -15.71
CA GLN A 193 2.21 -13.33 -16.55
C GLN A 193 1.16 -14.20 -15.82
N GLN A 194 1.22 -14.37 -14.50
CA GLN A 194 0.16 -15.07 -13.77
C GLN A 194 -0.99 -14.13 -13.39
N LEU A 195 -2.09 -14.24 -14.13
CA LEU A 195 -3.31 -13.50 -13.82
C LEU A 195 -3.87 -13.89 -12.45
N GLY A 196 -4.16 -12.90 -11.61
CA GLY A 196 -4.79 -13.05 -10.28
C GLY A 196 -6.29 -13.37 -10.34
N ASN A 197 -6.73 -14.17 -11.30
CA ASN A 197 -8.10 -14.64 -11.43
C ASN A 197 -8.33 -15.83 -10.50
N ILE A 198 -8.81 -15.54 -9.30
CA ILE A 198 -9.02 -16.53 -8.25
C ILE A 198 -10.49 -16.51 -7.86
N SER A 199 -11.12 -17.66 -7.68
CA SER A 199 -12.43 -17.76 -7.04
C SER A 199 -12.49 -18.89 -6.00
N GLY A 200 -13.38 -18.76 -5.03
CA GLY A 200 -13.60 -19.80 -4.02
C GLY A 200 -14.89 -19.60 -3.24
N MET A 201 -15.50 -20.71 -2.82
CA MET A 201 -16.53 -20.73 -1.78
C MET A 201 -15.90 -21.21 -0.48
N ILE A 202 -15.79 -20.31 0.48
CA ILE A 202 -15.09 -20.54 1.74
C ILE A 202 -16.10 -20.94 2.81
N PRO A 203 -15.99 -22.15 3.39
CA PRO A 203 -16.80 -22.51 4.54
C PRO A 203 -16.54 -21.54 5.70
N ALA A 204 -17.62 -21.06 6.31
CA ALA A 204 -17.55 -20.06 7.35
C ALA A 204 -18.49 -20.40 8.50
N THR A 205 -18.06 -20.14 9.73
CA THR A 205 -18.92 -20.16 10.90
C THR A 205 -18.99 -18.76 11.51
N PHE A 206 -20.12 -18.44 12.14
CA PHE A 206 -20.36 -17.15 12.76
C PHE A 206 -20.59 -17.30 14.25
N LEU A 207 -19.85 -16.53 15.02
CA LEU A 207 -20.07 -16.33 16.45
C LEU A 207 -20.63 -14.91 16.64
N PRO A 208 -21.95 -14.75 16.81
CA PRO A 208 -22.56 -13.46 17.10
C PRO A 208 -22.08 -12.96 18.45
N GLN A 209 -21.49 -11.77 18.48
CA GLN A 209 -21.07 -11.15 19.72
C GLN A 209 -21.02 -9.63 19.58
N LYS A 210 -21.42 -8.94 20.64
CA LYS A 210 -21.13 -7.51 20.77
C LYS A 210 -19.68 -7.37 21.18
N ASN A 211 -18.85 -6.81 20.30
CA ASN A 211 -17.45 -6.57 20.62
C ASN A 211 -17.36 -5.40 21.61
N GLU A 212 -16.77 -5.62 22.79
CA GLU A 212 -16.63 -4.58 23.81
C GLU A 212 -15.85 -3.37 23.29
N ASP A 213 -14.86 -3.62 22.42
CA ASP A 213 -14.04 -2.59 21.77
C ASP A 213 -14.73 -1.90 20.58
N SER A 214 -15.96 -2.28 20.21
CA SER A 214 -16.65 -1.74 19.03
C SER A 214 -16.74 -0.22 19.02
N VAL A 215 -16.90 0.42 20.18
CA VAL A 215 -16.93 1.89 20.30
C VAL A 215 -15.60 2.49 19.86
N ILE A 216 -14.49 1.97 20.37
CA ILE A 216 -13.13 2.47 20.04
C ILE A 216 -12.82 2.21 18.56
N ILE A 217 -13.19 1.05 18.04
CA ILE A 217 -13.01 0.70 16.62
C ILE A 217 -13.80 1.64 15.71
N ILE A 218 -15.06 1.94 16.05
CA ILE A 218 -15.90 2.88 15.30
C ILE A 218 -15.34 4.30 15.38
N GLU A 219 -14.89 4.75 16.56
CA GLU A 219 -14.26 6.07 16.70
C GLU A 219 -12.97 6.20 15.88
N ASN A 220 -12.12 5.18 15.89
CA ASN A 220 -10.90 5.16 15.07
C ASN A 220 -11.24 5.10 13.58
N PHE A 221 -12.25 4.33 13.17
CA PHE A 221 -12.77 4.36 11.82
C PHE A 221 -13.23 5.77 11.41
N GLN A 222 -14.04 6.44 12.22
CA GLN A 222 -14.51 7.81 11.95
C GLN A 222 -13.36 8.81 11.85
N LYS A 223 -12.36 8.73 12.73
CA LYS A 223 -11.15 9.57 12.68
C LYS A 223 -10.39 9.37 11.39
N ARG A 224 -10.21 8.13 10.95
CA ARG A 224 -9.54 7.82 9.68
C ARG A 224 -10.33 8.35 8.49
N GLN A 225 -11.64 8.11 8.43
CA GLN A 225 -12.51 8.67 7.39
C GLN A 225 -12.42 10.20 7.32
N ALA A 226 -12.41 10.88 8.47
CA ALA A 226 -12.28 12.34 8.52
C ALA A 226 -10.88 12.86 8.12
N SER A 227 -9.86 11.99 8.13
CA SER A 227 -8.48 12.33 7.76
C SER A 227 -8.13 12.01 6.31
N LYS A 228 -9.02 11.31 5.58
CA LYS A 228 -8.76 10.90 4.20
C LYS A 228 -8.53 12.11 3.31
N ILE A 229 -7.59 11.99 2.39
CA ILE A 229 -7.39 13.00 1.35
C ILE A 229 -8.61 12.93 0.42
N PRO A 230 -9.29 14.05 0.11
CA PRO A 230 -10.48 14.02 -0.74
C PRO A 230 -10.18 13.45 -2.13
N ILE A 231 -10.97 12.46 -2.55
CA ILE A 231 -10.85 11.81 -3.86
C ILE A 231 -11.94 12.32 -4.81
N LEU A 232 -11.55 12.69 -6.02
CA LEU A 232 -12.41 13.05 -7.14
C LEU A 232 -12.12 12.16 -8.37
N PRO A 233 -13.08 11.98 -9.28
CA PRO A 233 -12.81 11.32 -10.55
C PRO A 233 -11.74 12.06 -11.37
N LEU A 234 -10.79 11.33 -11.97
CA LEU A 234 -9.70 11.90 -12.77
C LEU A 234 -10.19 12.85 -13.86
N LYS A 235 -11.33 12.55 -14.48
CA LYS A 235 -11.97 13.39 -15.52
C LYS A 235 -12.25 14.84 -15.08
N LYS A 236 -12.32 15.12 -13.77
CA LYS A 236 -12.44 16.49 -13.25
C LYS A 236 -11.17 17.32 -13.50
N LEU A 237 -10.01 16.67 -13.47
CA LEU A 237 -8.70 17.27 -13.78
C LEU A 237 -8.35 17.09 -15.27
N ASP A 238 -8.46 15.86 -15.78
CA ASP A 238 -8.15 15.51 -17.17
C ASP A 238 -9.42 15.45 -18.03
N GLN A 239 -9.93 16.62 -18.41
CA GLN A 239 -11.13 16.71 -19.25
C GLN A 239 -10.92 16.16 -20.66
N SER A 240 -9.68 16.22 -21.15
CA SER A 240 -9.27 15.73 -22.47
C SER A 240 -9.11 14.21 -22.53
N GLY A 241 -9.03 13.53 -21.39
CA GLY A 241 -8.74 12.10 -21.31
C GLY A 241 -7.31 11.72 -21.69
N ARG A 242 -6.37 12.67 -21.69
CA ARG A 242 -4.97 12.45 -22.12
C ARG A 242 -4.16 11.63 -21.11
N ILE A 243 -4.46 11.79 -19.83
CA ILE A 243 -3.85 11.02 -18.74
C ILE A 243 -4.60 9.70 -18.59
N ALA A 244 -5.93 9.76 -18.63
CA ALA A 244 -6.78 8.58 -18.54
C ALA A 244 -6.40 7.52 -19.60
N SER A 245 -6.09 7.92 -20.84
CA SER A 245 -5.70 6.98 -21.90
C SER A 245 -4.46 6.14 -21.55
N TYR A 246 -3.50 6.67 -20.78
CA TYR A 246 -2.35 5.87 -20.34
C TYR A 246 -2.76 4.80 -19.33
N PHE A 247 -3.67 5.12 -18.42
CA PHE A 247 -4.19 4.15 -17.44
C PHE A 247 -5.12 3.11 -18.05
N GLU A 248 -5.67 3.37 -19.24
CA GLU A 248 -6.51 2.45 -20.00
C GLU A 248 -5.74 1.57 -21.00
N THR A 249 -4.46 1.82 -21.19
CA THR A 249 -3.68 1.09 -22.18
C THR A 249 -3.32 -0.29 -21.65
N PHE A 250 -3.58 -1.31 -22.48
CA PHE A 250 -3.11 -2.68 -22.27
C PHE A 250 -1.75 -2.86 -22.94
N ARG A 251 -0.79 -3.48 -22.25
CA ARG A 251 0.55 -3.74 -22.79
C ARG A 251 0.80 -5.24 -22.88
N SER A 252 1.13 -5.85 -21.75
CA SER A 252 1.60 -7.23 -21.66
C SER A 252 0.51 -8.18 -21.16
N THR A 253 -0.53 -7.64 -20.51
CA THR A 253 -1.65 -8.43 -19.96
C THR A 253 -2.98 -8.01 -20.60
N ASN A 254 -4.09 -8.59 -20.13
CA ASN A 254 -5.45 -8.19 -20.50
C ASN A 254 -6.12 -7.26 -19.45
N ALA A 255 -5.33 -6.68 -18.54
CA ALA A 255 -5.75 -5.64 -17.60
C ALA A 255 -4.76 -4.47 -17.69
N PRO A 256 -5.21 -3.21 -17.74
CA PRO A 256 -4.33 -2.09 -18.05
C PRO A 256 -3.54 -1.68 -16.78
N THR A 257 -3.81 -0.51 -16.21
CA THR A 257 -3.27 -0.10 -14.92
C THR A 257 -4.15 -0.56 -13.76
N SER A 258 -3.54 -1.06 -12.69
CA SER A 258 -4.24 -1.47 -11.47
C SER A 258 -4.86 -0.27 -10.75
N LEU A 259 -4.08 0.81 -10.57
CA LEU A 259 -4.56 2.09 -10.08
C LEU A 259 -3.72 3.25 -10.61
N GLY A 260 -4.36 4.32 -11.07
CA GLY A 260 -3.71 5.56 -11.51
C GLY A 260 -4.34 6.78 -10.86
N ALA A 261 -3.54 7.68 -10.29
CA ALA A 261 -4.07 8.87 -9.61
C ALA A 261 -3.11 10.06 -9.64
N ILE A 262 -3.65 11.26 -9.49
CA ILE A 262 -2.86 12.50 -9.38
C ILE A 262 -3.28 13.24 -8.13
N TYR A 263 -2.33 13.54 -7.24
CA TYR A 263 -2.53 14.55 -6.21
C TYR A 263 -2.25 15.93 -6.79
N HIS A 264 -3.22 16.84 -6.65
CA HIS A 264 -3.10 18.24 -7.04
C HIS A 264 -4.08 19.10 -6.22
N ASP A 265 -3.63 20.26 -5.74
CA ASP A 265 -4.45 21.21 -4.97
C ASP A 265 -5.22 20.57 -3.79
N GLY A 266 -4.54 19.75 -3.00
CA GLY A 266 -5.10 19.13 -1.79
C GLY A 266 -6.06 17.98 -2.04
N ARG A 267 -6.15 17.47 -3.28
CA ARG A 267 -7.10 16.42 -3.69
C ARG A 267 -6.40 15.36 -4.50
N ILE A 268 -6.93 14.14 -4.43
CA ILE A 268 -6.54 13.03 -5.29
C ILE A 268 -7.56 12.93 -6.43
N TYR A 269 -7.07 12.88 -7.67
CA TYR A 269 -7.83 12.67 -8.89
C TYR A 269 -7.59 11.24 -9.36
N LEU A 270 -8.54 10.36 -9.08
CA LEU A 270 -8.42 8.91 -9.25
C LEU A 270 -9.03 8.46 -10.58
N HIS A 271 -8.24 7.74 -11.38
CA HIS A 271 -8.75 6.94 -12.49
C HIS A 271 -9.47 5.71 -11.92
N PRO A 272 -10.62 5.29 -12.48
CA PRO A 272 -11.30 4.08 -12.02
C PRO A 272 -10.31 2.88 -11.98
N PRO A 273 -10.10 2.22 -10.82
CA PRO A 273 -9.37 0.99 -10.68
C PRO A 273 -10.17 -0.13 -11.36
N LYS A 274 -9.83 -0.35 -12.62
CA LYS A 274 -10.39 -1.39 -13.46
C LYS A 274 -9.72 -2.73 -13.13
N THR A 275 -10.53 -3.77 -13.04
CA THR A 275 -10.08 -5.16 -12.95
C THR A 275 -10.45 -5.89 -14.24
N ARG A 276 -10.02 -7.14 -14.39
CA ARG A 276 -10.43 -7.97 -15.56
C ARG A 276 -11.92 -8.30 -15.59
N HIS A 277 -12.63 -8.07 -14.50
CA HIS A 277 -14.05 -8.33 -14.39
C HIS A 277 -14.81 -7.07 -13.93
N GLY A 278 -14.50 -5.89 -14.49
CA GLY A 278 -15.20 -4.63 -14.13
C GLY A 278 -14.45 -3.81 -13.08
N ASN A 279 -15.03 -2.71 -12.59
CA ASN A 279 -14.32 -1.85 -11.62
C ASN A 279 -14.29 -2.48 -10.23
N TYR A 280 -13.22 -2.21 -9.48
CA TYR A 280 -13.09 -2.68 -8.11
C TYR A 280 -14.12 -1.95 -7.20
N PRO A 281 -14.97 -2.67 -6.44
CA PRO A 281 -16.04 -2.05 -5.64
C PRO A 281 -15.57 -1.24 -4.44
N TYR A 282 -14.32 -1.44 -4.01
CA TYR A 282 -13.75 -0.84 -2.79
C TYR A 282 -12.43 -0.13 -3.09
N PRO A 283 -12.41 0.89 -3.97
CA PRO A 283 -11.19 1.51 -4.47
C PRO A 283 -10.27 2.06 -3.36
N GLU A 284 -10.85 2.57 -2.28
CA GLU A 284 -10.10 3.15 -1.15
C GLU A 284 -9.41 2.10 -0.27
N GLU A 285 -9.85 0.85 -0.34
CA GLU A 285 -9.37 -0.26 0.50
C GLU A 285 -8.43 -1.19 -0.28
N MET A 286 -8.33 -0.99 -1.60
CA MET A 286 -7.46 -1.75 -2.49
C MET A 286 -6.01 -1.61 -2.08
N ARG A 287 -5.29 -2.74 -1.97
CA ARG A 287 -3.89 -2.79 -1.55
C ARG A 287 -2.98 -2.97 -2.76
N HIS A 288 -1.77 -2.43 -2.70
CA HIS A 288 -0.83 -2.54 -3.81
C HIS A 288 0.50 -3.06 -3.32
N GLY A 289 0.94 -4.21 -3.83
CA GLY A 289 2.31 -4.68 -3.66
C GLY A 289 3.20 -3.85 -4.58
N LEU A 290 4.19 -3.15 -4.03
CA LEU A 290 4.93 -2.13 -4.79
C LEU A 290 6.42 -2.45 -5.02
N TYR A 291 6.87 -3.67 -4.73
CA TYR A 291 8.29 -4.05 -4.81
C TYR A 291 9.22 -2.95 -4.25
N SER A 292 10.16 -2.44 -5.05
CA SER A 292 11.20 -1.51 -4.62
C SER A 292 10.74 -0.10 -4.25
N VAL A 293 9.47 0.27 -4.45
CA VAL A 293 8.92 1.49 -3.82
C VAL A 293 9.04 1.41 -2.29
N THR A 294 9.06 0.19 -1.73
CA THR A 294 9.31 -0.08 -0.31
C THR A 294 10.61 0.56 0.20
N LYS A 295 11.65 0.63 -0.63
CA LYS A 295 12.95 1.21 -0.24
C LYS A 295 12.79 2.68 0.16
N SER A 296 11.97 3.42 -0.57
CA SER A 296 11.64 4.81 -0.28
C SER A 296 10.57 4.92 0.81
N MET A 297 9.44 4.23 0.63
CA MET A 297 8.26 4.37 1.52
C MET A 297 8.47 3.82 2.92
N ALA A 298 9.37 2.84 3.09
CA ALA A 298 9.67 2.25 4.40
C ALA A 298 11.12 2.48 4.80
N GLY A 299 12.08 2.21 3.91
CA GLY A 299 13.51 2.30 4.26
C GLY A 299 13.99 3.72 4.54
N ALA A 300 13.79 4.63 3.59
CA ALA A 300 14.09 6.04 3.79
C ALA A 300 13.22 6.65 4.90
N LEU A 301 11.92 6.29 4.95
CA LEU A 301 11.01 6.74 6.00
C LEU A 301 11.57 6.43 7.40
N ALA A 302 11.99 5.19 7.64
CA ALA A 302 12.50 4.76 8.93
C ALA A 302 13.82 5.46 9.30
N LEU A 303 14.82 5.46 8.40
CA LEU A 303 16.12 6.06 8.73
C LEU A 303 15.99 7.57 8.96
N LEU A 304 15.18 8.27 8.16
CA LEU A 304 14.99 9.71 8.31
C LEU A 304 14.17 10.07 9.55
N TYR A 305 13.22 9.21 9.98
CA TYR A 305 12.56 9.35 11.29
C TYR A 305 13.57 9.22 12.43
N PHE A 306 14.42 8.19 12.43
CA PHE A 306 15.41 8.02 13.49
C PHE A 306 16.51 9.08 13.47
N ALA A 307 16.82 9.67 12.31
CA ALA A 307 17.70 10.82 12.23
C ALA A 307 17.08 12.09 12.84
N GLU A 308 15.76 12.29 12.73
CA GLU A 308 15.07 13.37 13.47
C GLU A 308 15.10 13.09 14.97
N ARG A 309 14.89 11.83 15.36
CA ARG A 309 14.82 11.42 16.77
C ARG A 309 16.16 11.44 17.50
N TYR A 310 17.22 10.95 16.87
CA TYR A 310 18.54 10.73 17.50
C TYR A 310 19.66 11.62 16.94
N GLY A 311 19.40 12.34 15.84
CA GLY A 311 20.37 13.19 15.17
C GLY A 311 20.96 12.56 13.90
N GLU A 312 21.51 13.41 13.03
CA GLU A 312 21.98 13.03 11.69
C GLU A 312 23.21 12.10 11.68
N ALA A 313 23.92 11.99 12.81
CA ALA A 313 25.07 11.11 12.95
C ALA A 313 24.74 9.63 12.66
N ILE A 314 23.47 9.22 12.78
CA ILE A 314 23.02 7.87 12.43
C ILE A 314 23.37 7.48 10.98
N PHE A 315 23.49 8.45 10.06
CA PHE A 315 23.88 8.18 8.68
C PHE A 315 25.34 7.73 8.54
N ASP A 316 26.20 8.08 9.49
CA ASP A 316 27.64 7.80 9.49
C ASP A 316 28.00 6.57 10.32
N GLU A 317 27.01 5.98 11.02
CA GLU A 317 27.17 4.73 11.78
C GLU A 317 27.61 3.60 10.86
N LEU A 318 28.57 2.80 11.33
CA LEU A 318 29.16 1.71 10.56
C LEU A 318 28.29 0.46 10.62
N ILE A 319 28.08 -0.19 9.47
CA ILE A 319 27.38 -1.48 9.41
C ILE A 319 28.07 -2.54 10.26
N THR A 320 29.40 -2.53 10.31
CA THR A 320 30.19 -3.50 11.09
C THR A 320 29.94 -3.44 12.60
N ASP A 321 29.48 -2.30 13.11
CA ASP A 321 29.23 -2.13 14.55
C ASP A 321 27.89 -2.74 14.96
N TYR A 322 26.93 -2.84 14.02
CA TYR A 322 25.55 -3.26 14.28
C TYR A 322 25.14 -4.55 13.54
N VAL A 323 26.03 -5.15 12.76
CA VAL A 323 25.77 -6.43 12.08
C VAL A 323 26.92 -7.41 12.37
N PRO A 324 26.81 -8.22 13.44
CA PRO A 324 27.92 -9.04 13.93
C PRO A 324 28.54 -9.98 12.89
N ALA A 325 27.72 -10.55 12.00
CA ALA A 325 28.20 -11.45 10.94
C ALA A 325 29.02 -10.75 9.84
N LEU A 326 28.93 -9.42 9.76
CA LEU A 326 29.65 -8.58 8.79
C LEU A 326 30.86 -7.88 9.42
N ALA A 327 30.99 -7.89 10.76
CA ALA A 327 32.00 -7.12 11.49
C ALA A 327 33.45 -7.43 11.11
N THR A 328 33.74 -8.67 10.66
CA THR A 328 35.09 -9.13 10.29
C THR A 328 35.30 -9.23 8.77
N LYS A 329 34.32 -8.80 7.99
CA LYS A 329 34.33 -8.87 6.52
C LYS A 329 34.99 -7.61 5.97
N GLU A 330 36.06 -7.76 5.20
CA GLU A 330 36.80 -6.61 4.66
C GLU A 330 35.91 -5.79 3.71
N GLU A 331 35.03 -6.46 2.97
CA GLU A 331 34.07 -5.85 2.05
C GLU A 331 33.03 -4.93 2.71
N TRP A 332 32.81 -5.07 4.02
CA TRP A 332 31.86 -4.26 4.79
C TRP A 332 32.53 -3.15 5.61
N LYS A 333 33.86 -3.11 5.62
CA LYS A 333 34.63 -2.12 6.39
C LYS A 333 34.42 -0.72 5.84
N GLY A 334 34.02 0.21 6.71
CA GLY A 334 33.73 1.59 6.32
C GLY A 334 32.39 1.78 5.59
N VAL A 335 31.59 0.72 5.42
CA VAL A 335 30.21 0.86 4.93
C VAL A 335 29.34 1.46 6.03
N THR A 336 28.60 2.53 5.70
CA THR A 336 27.72 3.23 6.64
C THR A 336 26.24 2.98 6.34
N PHE A 337 25.37 3.44 7.24
CA PHE A 337 23.92 3.44 7.02
C PHE A 337 23.55 4.30 5.79
N SER A 338 24.25 5.41 5.56
CA SER A 338 24.09 6.21 4.35
C SER A 338 24.49 5.44 3.09
N HIS A 339 25.59 4.69 3.11
CA HIS A 339 26.05 3.93 1.95
C HIS A 339 25.05 2.85 1.53
N THR A 340 24.45 2.14 2.50
CA THR A 340 23.41 1.14 2.23
C THR A 340 22.14 1.79 1.67
N LEU A 341 21.65 2.88 2.27
CA LEU A 341 20.47 3.60 1.77
C LEU A 341 20.66 4.17 0.35
N ASN A 342 21.89 4.53 0.00
CA ASN A 342 22.25 5.13 -1.30
C ASN A 342 22.77 4.13 -2.33
N MET A 343 22.82 2.83 -2.02
CA MET A 343 23.28 1.79 -2.93
C MET A 343 24.74 1.98 -3.39
N VAL A 344 25.61 2.40 -2.48
CA VAL A 344 27.04 2.67 -2.74
C VAL A 344 27.93 1.90 -1.77
N THR A 345 27.58 0.65 -1.47
CA THR A 345 28.27 -0.17 -0.48
C THR A 345 29.62 -0.72 -0.96
N GLY A 346 29.84 -0.83 -2.27
CA GLY A 346 31.01 -1.53 -2.83
C GLY A 346 30.92 -3.06 -2.73
N THR A 347 29.75 -3.61 -2.38
CA THR A 347 29.53 -5.05 -2.27
C THR A 347 28.94 -5.64 -3.56
N ASN A 348 29.17 -6.94 -3.78
CA ASN A 348 28.69 -7.67 -4.96
C ASN A 348 27.19 -8.06 -4.87
N GLY A 349 26.35 -7.15 -4.37
CA GLY A 349 24.88 -7.30 -4.37
C GLY A 349 24.28 -7.25 -5.78
N GLY A 350 22.97 -7.47 -5.90
CA GLY A 350 22.27 -7.40 -7.19
C GLY A 350 20.82 -7.87 -7.11
N GLU A 351 20.13 -7.86 -8.24
CA GLU A 351 18.71 -8.24 -8.36
C GLU A 351 18.49 -9.60 -9.07
N ASP A 352 19.54 -10.29 -9.52
CA ASP A 352 19.39 -11.62 -10.11
C ASP A 352 19.11 -12.71 -9.06
N ALA A 353 18.75 -13.91 -9.52
CA ALA A 353 18.35 -15.01 -8.65
C ALA A 353 19.39 -15.35 -7.58
N ALA A 354 20.70 -15.37 -7.91
CA ALA A 354 21.73 -15.70 -6.94
C ALA A 354 21.87 -14.59 -5.87
N ARG A 355 21.82 -13.34 -6.30
CA ARG A 355 22.09 -12.18 -5.43
C ARG A 355 20.88 -11.63 -4.68
N LEU A 356 19.66 -11.93 -5.14
CA LEU A 356 18.41 -11.54 -4.49
C LEU A 356 17.63 -12.75 -3.96
N PHE A 357 17.26 -13.69 -4.84
CA PHE A 357 16.39 -14.79 -4.44
C PHE A 357 17.07 -15.72 -3.44
N GLU A 358 18.22 -16.29 -3.80
CA GLU A 358 18.95 -17.23 -2.94
C GLU A 358 19.53 -16.57 -1.69
N THR A 359 19.81 -15.27 -1.77
CA THR A 359 20.51 -14.52 -0.72
C THR A 359 19.56 -13.86 0.29
N LEU A 360 18.37 -13.41 -0.13
CA LEU A 360 17.46 -12.64 0.73
C LEU A 360 16.01 -13.18 0.75
N ILE A 361 15.46 -13.66 -0.37
CA ILE A 361 14.06 -14.13 -0.41
C ILE A 361 13.93 -15.55 0.18
N ALA A 362 14.81 -16.46 -0.23
CA ALA A 362 14.77 -17.86 0.19
C ALA A 362 15.17 -18.06 1.67
N PRO A 363 16.19 -17.34 2.21
CA PRO A 363 16.46 -17.35 3.63
C PRO A 363 15.34 -16.67 4.41
N LYS A 364 14.73 -17.40 5.33
CA LYS A 364 13.50 -16.94 6.00
C LYS A 364 13.76 -15.99 7.16
N THR A 365 14.81 -16.26 7.94
CA THR A 365 15.17 -15.50 9.13
C THR A 365 16.18 -14.42 8.80
N ALA A 366 16.24 -13.38 9.62
CA ALA A 366 17.18 -12.29 9.45
C ALA A 366 18.63 -12.76 9.46
N GLU A 367 18.97 -13.64 10.41
CA GLU A 367 20.31 -14.19 10.59
C GLU A 367 20.73 -15.05 9.39
N ALA A 368 19.80 -15.82 8.82
CA ALA A 368 20.11 -16.63 7.64
C ALA A 368 20.35 -15.76 6.40
N ALA A 369 19.55 -14.71 6.21
CA ALA A 369 19.74 -13.76 5.12
C ALA A 369 21.06 -12.99 5.27
N ILE A 370 21.37 -12.47 6.47
CA ILE A 370 22.65 -11.79 6.72
C ILE A 370 23.84 -12.74 6.50
N ALA A 371 23.75 -14.00 6.93
CA ALA A 371 24.81 -14.99 6.69
C ALA A 371 25.06 -15.19 5.19
N LYS A 372 24.01 -15.21 4.36
CA LYS A 372 24.14 -15.28 2.90
C LYS A 372 24.68 -14.00 2.28
N ILE A 373 24.26 -12.84 2.75
CA ILE A 373 24.80 -11.56 2.31
C ILE A 373 26.31 -11.47 2.59
N ALA A 374 26.77 -12.04 3.71
CA ALA A 374 28.19 -12.12 4.07
C ALA A 374 29.04 -13.02 3.14
N GLU A 375 28.41 -13.75 2.20
CA GLU A 375 29.08 -14.60 1.21
C GLU A 375 29.25 -13.89 -0.16
N LEU A 376 28.63 -12.72 -0.37
CA LEU A 376 28.63 -12.03 -1.68
C LEU A 376 30.02 -11.51 -2.10
N GLY A 377 30.83 -11.08 -1.13
CA GLY A 377 32.16 -10.50 -1.36
C GLY A 377 32.14 -9.07 -1.95
N ASP A 378 33.32 -8.62 -2.35
CA ASP A 378 33.59 -7.28 -2.90
C ASP A 378 33.15 -7.09 -4.35
N ALA A 379 32.66 -5.89 -4.66
CA ALA A 379 32.54 -5.36 -6.02
C ALA A 379 33.12 -3.94 -6.07
N PRO A 380 34.45 -3.78 -6.26
CA PRO A 380 35.08 -2.47 -6.30
C PRO A 380 34.41 -1.56 -7.34
N PRO A 381 34.34 -0.23 -7.10
CA PRO A 381 35.19 0.56 -6.20
C PRO A 381 34.73 0.62 -4.72
N LEU A 382 35.45 1.37 -3.86
CA LEU A 382 35.25 1.41 -2.40
C LEU A 382 33.85 1.95 -2.00
N PRO A 383 33.41 1.74 -0.74
CA PRO A 383 32.16 2.30 -0.25
C PRO A 383 32.07 3.82 -0.49
N GLY A 384 30.95 4.28 -1.03
CA GLY A 384 30.69 5.67 -1.39
C GLY A 384 31.12 6.08 -2.79
N GLU A 385 31.96 5.29 -3.48
CA GLU A 385 32.57 5.71 -4.76
C GLU A 385 31.68 5.47 -5.98
N LYS A 386 30.87 4.41 -6.00
CA LYS A 386 30.02 4.07 -7.16
C LYS A 386 28.68 3.48 -6.78
N PHE A 387 27.63 3.91 -7.49
CA PHE A 387 26.29 3.36 -7.42
C PHE A 387 26.23 1.93 -7.97
N HIS A 388 25.62 1.04 -7.18
CA HIS A 388 25.33 -0.34 -7.55
C HIS A 388 24.02 -0.78 -6.89
N TYR A 389 22.96 -0.90 -7.70
CA TYR A 389 21.63 -1.21 -7.21
C TYR A 389 21.54 -2.65 -6.67
N ALA A 390 21.24 -2.78 -5.38
CA ALA A 390 21.09 -4.07 -4.71
C ALA A 390 20.10 -4.02 -3.55
N SER A 391 19.04 -4.83 -3.63
CA SER A 391 18.00 -4.97 -2.61
C SER A 391 18.55 -5.43 -1.25
N THR A 392 19.62 -6.22 -1.25
CA THR A 392 20.32 -6.67 -0.02
C THR A 392 20.83 -5.51 0.83
N ASN A 393 21.20 -4.38 0.23
CA ASN A 393 21.68 -3.20 0.98
C ASN A 393 20.62 -2.68 1.96
N LEU A 394 19.35 -2.64 1.54
CA LEU A 394 18.26 -2.15 2.39
C LEU A 394 17.91 -3.14 3.51
N PHE A 395 18.10 -4.44 3.28
CA PHE A 395 17.93 -5.42 4.34
C PHE A 395 19.04 -5.32 5.40
N VAL A 396 20.30 -5.14 4.96
CA VAL A 396 21.42 -4.88 5.87
C VAL A 396 21.19 -3.62 6.69
N LEU A 397 20.70 -2.54 6.07
CA LEU A 397 20.28 -1.33 6.78
C LEU A 397 19.23 -1.65 7.84
N SER A 398 18.20 -2.43 7.49
CA SER A 398 17.13 -2.80 8.43
C SER A 398 17.64 -3.57 9.64
N TYR A 399 18.53 -4.54 9.41
CA TYR A 399 19.16 -5.32 10.48
C TYR A 399 19.97 -4.42 11.41
N ALA A 400 20.83 -3.57 10.83
CA ALA A 400 21.65 -2.64 11.58
C ALA A 400 20.80 -1.64 12.38
N LEU A 401 19.72 -1.13 11.78
CA LEU A 401 18.80 -0.21 12.41
C LEU A 401 18.06 -0.86 13.59
N GLN A 402 17.69 -2.14 13.49
CA GLN A 402 17.13 -2.87 14.62
C GLN A 402 18.09 -2.89 15.81
N GLN A 403 19.36 -3.25 15.59
CA GLN A 403 20.35 -3.27 16.68
C GLN A 403 20.59 -1.87 17.25
N TYR A 404 20.78 -0.87 16.38
CA TYR A 404 20.99 0.52 16.77
C TYR A 404 19.86 1.04 17.67
N VAL A 405 18.60 0.85 17.23
CA VAL A 405 17.43 1.33 17.97
C VAL A 405 17.25 0.55 19.27
N SER A 406 17.50 -0.76 19.27
CA SER A 406 17.45 -1.58 20.48
C SER A 406 18.43 -1.10 21.55
N GLU A 407 19.64 -0.69 21.17
CA GLU A 407 20.61 -0.08 22.08
C GLU A 407 20.16 1.29 22.58
N LYS A 408 19.64 2.16 21.70
CA LYS A 408 19.17 3.51 22.08
C LYS A 408 17.96 3.49 23.01
N GLU A 409 17.03 2.57 22.78
CA GLU A 409 15.77 2.47 23.54
C GLU A 409 15.87 1.46 24.69
N ASN A 410 16.98 0.71 24.79
CA ASN A 410 17.15 -0.40 25.73
C ASN A 410 15.96 -1.37 25.68
N SER A 411 15.60 -1.79 24.46
CA SER A 411 14.42 -2.61 24.16
C SER A 411 14.69 -3.58 23.02
N GLU A 412 14.21 -4.81 23.13
CA GLU A 412 14.28 -5.81 22.05
C GLU A 412 13.07 -5.74 21.09
N GLU A 413 12.18 -4.77 21.29
CA GLU A 413 11.01 -4.58 20.43
C GLU A 413 11.41 -4.15 19.01
N SER A 414 10.60 -4.52 18.02
CA SER A 414 10.85 -4.12 16.64
C SER A 414 10.91 -2.60 16.51
N TYR A 415 11.97 -2.08 15.91
CA TYR A 415 12.08 -0.63 15.66
C TYR A 415 10.90 -0.12 14.81
N TRP A 416 10.31 -0.98 13.98
CA TRP A 416 9.21 -0.62 13.09
C TRP A 416 7.98 -0.17 13.87
N LYS A 417 7.76 -0.72 15.07
CA LYS A 417 6.67 -0.27 15.94
C LYS A 417 6.80 1.22 16.32
N LEU A 418 8.03 1.72 16.50
CA LEU A 418 8.24 3.14 16.73
C LEU A 418 7.88 3.98 15.50
N VAL A 419 8.14 3.48 14.28
CA VAL A 419 7.71 4.13 13.03
C VAL A 419 6.18 4.12 12.94
N GLU A 420 5.53 3.00 13.25
CA GLU A 420 4.07 2.90 13.28
C GLU A 420 3.45 3.89 14.27
N GLU A 421 3.94 3.92 15.50
CA GLU A 421 3.38 4.73 16.59
C GLU A 421 3.63 6.23 16.43
N ASN A 422 4.82 6.61 15.96
CA ASN A 422 5.27 8.00 15.98
C ASN A 422 5.24 8.67 14.60
N VAL A 423 5.05 7.90 13.52
CA VAL A 423 4.98 8.45 12.15
C VAL A 423 3.64 8.10 11.50
N LEU A 424 3.31 6.82 11.38
CA LEU A 424 2.13 6.38 10.61
C LEU A 424 0.81 6.69 11.31
N LYS A 425 0.71 6.37 12.61
CA LYS A 425 -0.51 6.60 13.41
C LYS A 425 -0.88 8.09 13.56
N PRO A 426 0.04 9.04 13.79
CA PRO A 426 -0.29 10.47 13.78
C PRO A 426 -0.92 10.95 12.46
N MET A 427 -0.52 10.34 11.35
CA MET A 427 -1.03 10.63 10.02
C MET A 427 -2.23 9.77 9.61
N GLN A 428 -2.72 8.89 10.49
CA GLN A 428 -3.82 7.96 10.21
C GLN A 428 -3.49 7.04 9.01
N ALA A 429 -2.27 6.49 9.01
CA ALA A 429 -1.74 5.58 8.00
C ALA A 429 -1.23 4.26 8.64
N GLU A 430 -1.68 3.90 9.84
CA GLU A 430 -1.19 2.77 10.64
C GLU A 430 -1.53 1.38 10.11
N ASN A 431 -2.36 1.27 9.06
CA ASN A 431 -2.53 -0.01 8.36
C ASN A 431 -1.54 -0.18 7.19
N PHE A 432 -0.67 0.79 6.94
CA PHE A 432 0.46 0.60 6.03
C PHE A 432 1.32 -0.54 6.56
N SER A 433 1.41 -1.63 5.80
CA SER A 433 2.15 -2.81 6.22
C SER A 433 3.39 -3.04 5.37
N VAL A 434 4.43 -3.57 6.00
CA VAL A 434 5.66 -4.02 5.35
C VAL A 434 5.88 -5.51 5.59
N LEU A 435 6.59 -6.14 4.66
CA LEU A 435 7.05 -7.51 4.83
C LEU A 435 8.15 -7.57 5.89
N HIS A 436 8.08 -8.60 6.73
CA HIS A 436 9.06 -8.89 7.77
C HIS A 436 9.66 -10.27 7.53
N THR A 437 10.85 -10.50 8.09
CA THR A 437 11.43 -11.84 8.18
C THR A 437 10.50 -12.79 8.93
N ILE A 438 10.67 -14.08 8.68
CA ILE A 438 9.88 -15.14 9.30
C ILE A 438 10.72 -15.78 10.39
N GLU A 439 10.54 -15.30 11.60
CA GLU A 439 11.28 -15.76 12.77
C GLU A 439 10.59 -16.89 13.54
N GLU A 440 11.37 -17.57 14.38
CA GLU A 440 10.84 -18.47 15.39
C GLU A 440 10.05 -17.71 16.46
N PRO A 441 9.05 -18.33 17.12
CA PRO A 441 8.27 -17.68 18.17
C PRO A 441 9.16 -17.06 19.27
N GLY A 442 8.90 -15.80 19.61
CA GLY A 442 9.66 -15.06 20.64
C GLY A 442 10.91 -14.35 20.13
N LYS A 443 11.24 -14.44 18.84
CA LYS A 443 12.26 -13.63 18.18
C LYS A 443 11.62 -12.44 17.47
N THR A 444 12.30 -11.29 17.52
CA THR A 444 11.84 -10.06 16.86
C THR A 444 12.07 -10.16 15.35
N ALA A 445 10.98 -10.15 14.59
CA ALA A 445 11.04 -10.09 13.14
C ALA A 445 11.47 -8.69 12.66
N ILE A 446 12.32 -8.66 11.63
CA ILE A 446 12.90 -7.43 11.09
C ILE A 446 12.20 -7.11 9.76
N PRO A 447 11.75 -5.86 9.53
CA PRO A 447 11.15 -5.49 8.25
C PRO A 447 12.19 -5.59 7.13
N ILE A 448 11.80 -6.08 5.95
CA ILE A 448 12.75 -6.33 4.85
C ILE A 448 13.29 -5.02 4.24
N LEU A 449 12.48 -3.96 4.22
CA LEU A 449 12.72 -2.64 3.60
C LEU A 449 13.07 -2.63 2.10
N ALA A 450 13.46 -3.75 1.51
CA ALA A 450 13.79 -3.85 0.09
C ALA A 450 12.56 -3.98 -0.82
N TYR A 451 11.53 -4.70 -0.35
CA TYR A 451 10.27 -4.99 -1.04
C TYR A 451 9.18 -5.37 -0.03
N GLY A 452 7.94 -5.53 -0.51
CA GLY A 452 6.82 -6.04 0.27
C GLY A 452 6.05 -5.01 1.12
N ALA A 453 6.19 -3.71 0.82
CA ALA A 453 5.21 -2.72 1.24
C ALA A 453 3.87 -2.93 0.54
N LEU A 454 2.78 -2.78 1.29
CA LEU A 454 1.42 -3.04 0.86
C LEU A 454 0.44 -1.88 1.22
N PRO A 455 0.67 -0.65 0.74
CA PRO A 455 -0.22 0.48 1.02
C PRO A 455 -1.56 0.37 0.27
N ASN A 456 -2.59 1.06 0.78
CA ASN A 456 -3.66 1.58 -0.07
C ASN A 456 -3.30 2.99 -0.61
N LEU A 457 -4.13 3.57 -1.47
CA LEU A 457 -3.83 4.87 -2.08
C LEU A 457 -3.71 6.02 -1.05
N ASP A 458 -4.56 6.06 -0.02
CA ASP A 458 -4.55 7.13 0.98
C ASP A 458 -3.28 7.08 1.84
N GLU A 459 -2.86 5.89 2.26
CA GLU A 459 -1.60 5.66 2.96
C GLU A 459 -0.39 6.05 2.11
N ALA A 460 -0.36 5.60 0.84
CA ALA A 460 0.71 5.97 -0.09
C ALA A 460 0.79 7.48 -0.29
N ALA A 461 -0.35 8.14 -0.47
CA ALA A 461 -0.41 9.58 -0.63
C ALA A 461 0.01 10.34 0.63
N LYS A 462 -0.39 9.90 1.83
CA LYS A 462 0.04 10.50 3.10
C LYS A 462 1.55 10.40 3.30
N ILE A 463 2.14 9.22 3.04
CA ILE A 463 3.60 9.02 3.13
C ILE A 463 4.31 9.88 2.07
N ALA A 464 3.83 9.91 0.83
CA ALA A 464 4.40 10.76 -0.21
C ALA A 464 4.34 12.25 0.17
N LEU A 465 3.21 12.72 0.68
CA LEU A 465 3.04 14.10 1.15
C LEU A 465 3.94 14.42 2.34
N LEU A 466 4.25 13.46 3.22
CA LEU A 466 5.22 13.68 4.28
C LEU A 466 6.60 14.04 3.70
N PHE A 467 7.06 13.32 2.67
CA PHE A 467 8.30 13.67 1.96
C PHE A 467 8.19 15.00 1.21
N ALA A 468 7.10 15.24 0.47
CA ALA A 468 6.89 16.49 -0.25
C ALA A 468 6.89 17.72 0.68
N ASN A 469 6.37 17.55 1.90
CA ASN A 469 6.35 18.57 2.96
C ASN A 469 7.61 18.59 3.82
N GLU A 470 8.75 18.17 3.27
CA GLU A 470 10.06 18.23 3.93
C GLU A 470 10.13 17.47 5.27
N GLY A 471 9.35 16.38 5.40
CA GLY A 471 9.27 15.58 6.61
C GLY A 471 8.31 16.10 7.67
N ARG A 472 7.54 17.15 7.37
CA ARG A 472 6.61 17.77 8.31
C ARG A 472 5.18 17.30 8.09
N TYR A 473 4.50 16.95 9.17
CA TYR A 473 3.05 16.74 9.19
C TYR A 473 2.42 17.66 10.23
N LYS A 474 1.52 18.55 9.77
CA LYS A 474 0.98 19.65 10.58
C LYS A 474 2.13 20.46 11.21
N ASP A 475 2.13 20.62 12.52
CA ASP A 475 3.14 21.37 13.27
C ASP A 475 4.32 20.50 13.76
N GLN A 476 4.36 19.22 13.38
CA GLN A 476 5.38 18.27 13.84
C GLN A 476 6.36 17.92 12.71
N GLN A 477 7.65 18.05 13.00
CA GLN A 477 8.71 17.49 12.16
C GLN A 477 8.84 16.00 12.50
N LEU A 478 8.47 15.12 11.57
CA LEU A 478 8.51 13.67 11.79
C LEU A 478 9.76 13.03 11.16
N LEU A 479 10.23 13.56 10.04
CA LEU A 479 11.46 13.09 9.37
C LEU A 479 12.51 14.19 9.38
N ASN A 480 13.80 13.83 9.36
CA ASN A 480 14.85 14.85 9.38
C ASN A 480 14.76 15.76 8.15
N LYS A 481 14.53 17.06 8.39
CA LYS A 481 14.27 18.05 7.34
C LYS A 481 15.41 18.14 6.32
N ALA A 482 16.65 18.22 6.78
CA ALA A 482 17.80 18.42 5.90
C ALA A 482 18.01 17.20 4.97
N LYS A 483 17.81 15.99 5.49
CA LYS A 483 17.90 14.74 4.71
C LYS A 483 16.72 14.58 3.75
N VAL A 484 15.51 15.02 4.12
CA VAL A 484 14.41 15.09 3.14
C VAL A 484 14.71 16.10 2.02
N GLN A 485 15.27 17.26 2.34
CA GLN A 485 15.65 18.25 1.33
C GLN A 485 16.72 17.73 0.35
N GLN A 486 17.59 16.83 0.80
CA GLN A 486 18.57 16.14 -0.06
C GLN A 486 17.91 15.25 -1.12
N ILE A 487 16.81 14.56 -0.80
CA ILE A 487 16.06 13.71 -1.75
C ILE A 487 15.65 14.52 -3.00
N PHE A 488 15.24 15.78 -2.78
CA PHE A 488 14.77 16.69 -3.83
C PHE A 488 15.85 17.65 -4.34
N SER A 489 17.13 17.39 -4.08
CA SER A 489 18.27 18.24 -4.49
C SER A 489 18.15 19.72 -4.11
N LYS A 490 17.50 20.03 -2.98
CA LYS A 490 17.35 21.42 -2.52
C LYS A 490 18.63 22.00 -1.89
N ASN A 491 19.68 21.19 -1.71
CA ASN A 491 20.91 21.55 -0.99
C ASN A 491 22.20 21.38 -1.83
N GLU A 492 22.13 21.54 -3.15
CA GLU A 492 23.26 21.47 -4.10
C GLU A 492 23.93 20.09 -4.29
N TRP A 493 23.65 19.09 -3.46
CA TRP A 493 24.09 17.72 -3.72
C TRP A 493 23.21 17.07 -4.82
N PRO A 494 23.78 16.72 -5.98
CA PRO A 494 23.02 16.12 -7.07
C PRO A 494 22.66 14.65 -6.80
N GLY A 495 23.16 14.02 -5.74
CA GLY A 495 23.04 12.57 -5.50
C GLY A 495 24.18 11.78 -6.11
N HIS A 496 24.10 10.45 -6.01
CA HIS A 496 25.07 9.55 -6.65
C HIS A 496 24.72 9.34 -8.12
N ASP A 497 25.72 9.48 -9.00
CA ASP A 497 25.60 9.16 -10.43
C ASP A 497 25.36 7.66 -10.64
N THR A 498 24.29 7.34 -11.35
CA THR A 498 23.89 5.96 -11.66
C THR A 498 24.62 5.39 -12.87
N SER A 499 25.50 6.18 -13.49
CA SER A 499 26.28 5.84 -14.69
C SER A 499 25.42 5.48 -15.90
N GLY A 500 24.31 6.21 -16.10
CA GLY A 500 23.42 6.01 -17.24
C GLY A 500 22.42 4.86 -17.07
N ASP A 501 22.06 4.52 -15.82
CA ASP A 501 20.97 3.60 -15.55
C ASP A 501 19.66 4.14 -16.16
N TYR A 502 18.95 3.31 -16.93
CA TYR A 502 17.72 3.70 -17.59
C TYR A 502 16.63 4.18 -16.60
N ARG A 503 16.73 3.75 -15.33
CA ARG A 503 15.80 4.11 -14.27
C ARG A 503 15.97 5.52 -13.77
N GLY A 504 17.05 6.25 -14.08
CA GLY A 504 17.27 7.63 -13.64
C GLY A 504 18.76 7.98 -13.55
N TYR A 505 19.11 9.26 -13.62
CA TYR A 505 20.51 9.72 -13.67
C TYR A 505 21.18 9.82 -12.29
N HIS A 506 20.41 10.10 -11.23
CA HIS A 506 20.94 10.19 -9.86
C HIS A 506 20.05 9.43 -8.89
N TYR A 507 20.68 8.88 -7.85
CA TYR A 507 20.03 8.22 -6.73
C TYR A 507 20.32 8.94 -5.41
N ARG A 508 19.30 9.16 -4.58
CA ARG A 508 19.37 9.90 -3.30
C ARG A 508 18.47 9.28 -2.26
N HIS A 509 19.04 8.77 -1.17
CA HIS A 509 18.30 8.27 0.00
C HIS A 509 17.14 7.35 -0.37
N SER A 510 17.40 6.41 -1.29
CA SER A 510 16.39 5.52 -1.87
C SER A 510 15.35 6.12 -2.83
N PHE A 511 15.66 7.24 -3.48
CA PHE A 511 14.85 7.83 -4.55
C PHE A 511 15.66 7.96 -5.83
N TRP A 512 14.99 7.75 -6.96
CA TRP A 512 15.52 8.03 -8.28
C TRP A 512 15.22 9.47 -8.67
N SER A 513 16.00 10.01 -9.59
CA SER A 513 15.67 11.25 -10.27
C SER A 513 16.03 11.24 -11.74
N LYS A 514 15.21 11.91 -12.55
CA LYS A 514 15.46 12.14 -13.97
C LYS A 514 14.99 13.53 -14.41
N LYS A 515 15.38 13.94 -15.61
CA LYS A 515 15.07 15.25 -16.17
C LYS A 515 14.05 15.03 -17.27
N ILE A 516 12.92 15.71 -17.15
CA ILE A 516 11.85 15.67 -18.14
C ILE A 516 11.91 16.95 -18.93
N THR A 517 11.93 16.80 -20.26
CA THR A 517 11.76 17.93 -21.17
C THR A 517 10.39 17.82 -21.80
N PHE A 518 9.57 18.85 -21.61
CA PHE A 518 8.26 18.98 -22.24
C PHE A 518 8.17 20.32 -22.96
N GLN A 519 8.01 20.27 -24.28
CA GLN A 519 8.04 21.46 -25.14
C GLN A 519 9.35 22.27 -24.96
N LYS A 520 9.27 23.49 -24.40
CA LYS A 520 10.43 24.36 -24.12
C LYS A 520 10.80 24.42 -22.64
N CYS A 521 10.18 23.59 -21.82
CA CYS A 521 10.34 23.53 -20.38
C CYS A 521 11.09 22.25 -20.02
N ALA A 522 12.07 22.36 -19.12
CA ALA A 522 12.77 21.21 -18.56
C ALA A 522 12.70 21.30 -17.05
N PHE A 523 12.37 20.19 -16.40
CA PHE A 523 12.27 20.11 -14.95
C PHE A 523 12.78 18.76 -14.46
N ASP A 524 13.34 18.75 -13.26
CA ASP A 524 13.77 17.52 -12.61
C ASP A 524 12.57 16.89 -11.89
N VAL A 525 12.48 15.56 -11.96
CA VAL A 525 11.51 14.76 -11.23
C VAL A 525 12.25 13.81 -10.30
N THR A 526 11.73 13.67 -9.09
CA THR A 526 12.16 12.67 -8.11
C THR A 526 11.05 11.63 -7.99
N TYR A 527 11.38 10.35 -7.84
CA TYR A 527 10.37 9.31 -7.75
C TYR A 527 10.83 8.06 -6.99
N MET A 528 9.82 7.36 -6.49
CA MET A 528 9.93 5.99 -6.00
C MET A 528 9.62 5.05 -7.17
N LEU A 529 10.38 3.96 -7.29
CA LEU A 529 10.24 2.99 -8.38
C LEU A 529 10.30 1.56 -7.84
N GLY A 530 9.31 0.76 -8.22
CA GLY A 530 9.22 -0.67 -8.00
C GLY A 530 9.01 -1.44 -9.30
N PHE A 531 9.47 -2.69 -9.32
CA PHE A 531 9.22 -3.63 -10.41
C PHE A 531 7.72 -3.76 -10.73
N GLY A 532 7.37 -4.06 -11.98
CA GLY A 532 6.00 -3.91 -12.50
C GLY A 532 5.66 -2.46 -12.84
N GLU A 533 6.63 -1.56 -12.66
CA GLU A 533 6.62 -0.12 -12.97
C GLU A 533 5.59 0.64 -12.16
N ASN A 534 5.64 0.31 -10.87
CA ASN A 534 5.00 0.99 -9.76
C ASN A 534 5.76 2.30 -9.48
N TYR A 535 5.09 3.43 -9.68
CA TYR A 535 5.64 4.76 -9.53
C TYR A 535 4.87 5.61 -8.52
N ILE A 536 5.64 6.36 -7.73
CA ILE A 536 5.17 7.58 -7.06
C ILE A 536 6.13 8.69 -7.48
N VAL A 537 5.66 9.60 -8.32
CA VAL A 537 6.47 10.67 -8.93
C VAL A 537 6.13 12.01 -8.30
N PHE A 538 7.16 12.73 -7.88
CA PHE A 538 7.07 14.08 -7.35
C PHE A 538 7.42 15.06 -8.46
N LEU A 539 6.44 15.88 -8.84
CA LEU A 539 6.57 16.91 -9.85
C LEU A 539 6.56 18.31 -9.19
N PRO A 540 7.03 19.36 -9.88
CA PRO A 540 6.89 20.73 -9.40
C PRO A 540 5.44 21.13 -9.08
N ASN A 541 5.28 22.20 -8.30
CA ASN A 541 3.99 22.77 -7.87
C ASN A 541 3.12 21.78 -7.07
N ASP A 542 3.74 21.01 -6.18
CA ASP A 542 3.08 20.07 -5.25
C ASP A 542 2.18 19.04 -5.95
N VAL A 543 2.56 18.62 -7.17
CA VAL A 543 1.88 17.58 -7.93
C VAL A 543 2.54 16.23 -7.67
N ILE A 544 1.75 15.21 -7.36
CA ILE A 544 2.24 13.83 -7.19
C ILE A 544 1.46 12.90 -8.09
N LEU A 545 2.15 12.11 -8.92
CA LEU A 545 1.56 11.09 -9.78
C LEU A 545 1.76 9.71 -9.16
N PHE A 546 0.67 8.96 -9.06
CA PHE A 546 0.64 7.57 -8.61
C PHE A 546 0.28 6.66 -9.79
N ARG A 547 1.11 5.66 -10.06
CA ARG A 547 0.83 4.59 -11.02
C ARG A 547 1.18 3.26 -10.39
N PHE A 548 0.19 2.45 -10.09
CA PHE A 548 0.37 1.08 -9.63
C PHE A 548 -0.08 0.12 -10.73
N LEU A 549 0.83 -0.77 -11.12
CA LEU A 549 0.81 -1.45 -12.41
C LEU A 549 1.42 -2.85 -12.26
N ASP A 550 1.01 -3.75 -13.15
CA ASP A 550 1.57 -5.10 -13.28
C ASP A 550 1.77 -5.51 -14.76
N GLU A 551 2.01 -4.55 -15.66
CA GLU A 551 2.20 -4.79 -17.11
C GLU A 551 3.63 -4.52 -17.63
N HIS A 552 4.57 -4.20 -16.74
CA HIS A 552 5.97 -3.94 -17.09
C HIS A 552 6.18 -2.76 -18.10
N ASP A 553 5.33 -1.73 -18.04
CA ASP A 553 5.47 -0.53 -18.89
C ASP A 553 6.54 0.43 -18.33
N LEU A 554 7.76 0.28 -18.84
CA LEU A 554 8.96 0.99 -18.36
C LEU A 554 8.98 2.48 -18.72
N ASP A 555 8.18 2.93 -19.68
CA ASP A 555 8.14 4.35 -20.04
C ASP A 555 7.10 5.11 -19.20
N ILE A 556 7.58 6.11 -18.47
CA ILE A 556 6.77 6.99 -17.62
C ILE A 556 6.87 8.45 -18.10
N ASP A 557 7.74 8.76 -19.07
CA ASP A 557 8.04 10.13 -19.48
C ASP A 557 6.81 10.80 -20.07
N GLU A 558 6.12 10.14 -21.00
CA GLU A 558 4.94 10.70 -21.65
C GLU A 558 3.80 10.93 -20.65
N LEU A 559 3.58 10.02 -19.69
CA LEU A 559 2.59 10.21 -18.63
C LEU A 559 2.95 11.40 -17.73
N ILE A 560 4.23 11.59 -17.41
CA ILE A 560 4.71 12.76 -16.66
C ILE A 560 4.49 14.04 -17.46
N GLN A 561 4.76 14.02 -18.77
CA GLN A 561 4.56 15.16 -19.67
C GLN A 561 3.08 15.56 -19.77
N GLU A 562 2.18 14.59 -19.94
CA GLU A 562 0.73 14.87 -19.98
C GLU A 562 0.21 15.35 -18.62
N THR A 563 0.72 14.79 -17.52
CA THR A 563 0.45 15.29 -16.17
C THR A 563 0.88 16.76 -16.05
N ALA A 564 2.11 17.09 -16.46
CA ALA A 564 2.66 18.44 -16.44
C ALA A 564 1.86 19.41 -17.31
N ALA A 565 1.31 18.95 -18.44
CA ALA A 565 0.46 19.74 -19.31
C ALA A 565 -0.88 20.07 -18.66
N VAL A 566 -1.52 19.09 -18.00
CA VAL A 566 -2.83 19.27 -17.36
C VAL A 566 -2.73 20.09 -16.06
N THR A 567 -1.66 19.90 -15.28
CA THR A 567 -1.42 20.63 -14.02
C THR A 567 -0.64 21.92 -14.19
N ASN A 568 -0.32 22.31 -15.43
CA ASN A 568 0.27 23.60 -15.79
C ASN A 568 1.67 23.85 -15.20
N ILE A 569 2.50 22.82 -15.12
CA ILE A 569 3.87 22.93 -14.60
C ILE A 569 4.75 23.83 -15.47
N CYS A 570 4.55 23.78 -16.79
CA CYS A 570 5.40 24.41 -17.79
C CYS A 570 4.78 25.66 -18.45
N LYS A 571 4.00 26.45 -17.69
CA LYS A 571 3.36 27.68 -18.21
C LYS A 571 4.32 28.85 -18.40
#